data_AF-A0A3C0P1J9-F1
#
_entry.id   AF-A0A3C0P1J9-F1
#
_cell.length_a   1.000
_cell.length_b   1.000
_cell.length_c   1.000
_cell.angle_alpha   90.00
_cell.angle_beta   90.00
_cell.angle_gamma   90.00
#
_symmetry.space_group_name_H-M   'P 1'
#
loop_
_entity.id
_entity.type
_entity.pdbx_description
1 polymer ?
#
loop_
_entity_poly.entity_id
_entity_poly.type
_entity_poly.pdbx_seq_one_letter_code
_entity_poly.pdbx_strand_id
1 'polypeptide(L)'
;MEIKKTGALILTVSLAAGALAGCGGSKGQESSSALSGVGGGSANGGSDTVTLWATGSDNVRQIYEKLIDDFNNNSEYAGKYNVKLQFMLSGTGAQSMTDMLNAAYQAKQTDTDYDLVDFSGDDLSKMVSLIGEDSFVELDETKIPNRANILAESSVAGDHTQAYRGTTVILAYDSATVPEPPQTMDELVQWMKDNPGRFAYNTPGTGGAGDSFARTSVYNFMDEEAITSDDPKWMDEWDEGFGFLQDLHQYMYASGGSIVYPNKNQGTLDLLNQGEID
;
A
#
# COMPACT_ATOMS: atom_id res chain seq x y z
N MET A 1 -57.85 -12.85 10.94
CA MET A 1 -58.12 -14.27 11.29
C MET A 1 -57.39 -15.08 10.21
N GLU A 2 -56.28 -15.79 10.42
CA GLU A 2 -55.47 -16.22 11.57
C GLU A 2 -53.98 -16.30 11.10
N ILE A 3 -53.02 -15.73 11.84
CA ILE A 3 -52.02 -16.35 12.75
C ILE A 3 -50.75 -16.92 12.07
N LYS A 4 -49.63 -16.25 12.37
CA LYS A 4 -48.22 -16.64 12.17
C LYS A 4 -47.83 -17.85 13.02
N LYS A 5 -46.86 -18.66 12.58
CA LYS A 5 -45.91 -19.34 13.49
C LYS A 5 -44.49 -19.36 12.94
N THR A 6 -43.62 -18.76 13.75
CA THR A 6 -42.16 -18.83 13.83
C THR A 6 -41.70 -20.22 14.27
N GLY A 7 -40.49 -20.61 13.89
CA GLY A 7 -39.78 -21.76 14.47
C GLY A 7 -38.27 -21.57 14.36
N ALA A 8 -37.65 -21.11 15.46
CA ALA A 8 -36.21 -21.13 15.67
C ALA A 8 -35.79 -22.54 16.13
N LEU A 9 -34.64 -23.03 15.67
CA LEU A 9 -33.97 -24.18 16.29
C LEU A 9 -32.55 -23.78 16.67
N ILE A 10 -32.33 -23.73 17.98
CA ILE A 10 -31.02 -23.71 18.64
C ILE A 10 -30.55 -25.16 18.70
N LEU A 11 -29.30 -25.45 18.31
CA LEU A 11 -28.63 -26.67 18.75
C LEU A 11 -27.20 -26.38 19.20
N THR A 12 -26.91 -26.86 20.40
CA THR A 12 -25.74 -26.59 21.22
C THR A 12 -24.62 -27.60 20.96
N VAL A 13 -23.38 -27.08 20.94
CA VAL A 13 -22.04 -27.63 21.24
C VAL A 13 -21.87 -29.14 21.46
N SER A 14 -20.85 -29.71 20.81
CA SER A 14 -20.06 -30.82 21.37
C SER A 14 -18.59 -30.73 20.89
N LEU A 15 -17.68 -30.41 21.82
CA LEU A 15 -16.25 -30.61 21.68
C LEU A 15 -15.93 -32.11 21.68
N ALA A 16 -15.05 -32.55 20.77
CA ALA A 16 -14.28 -33.77 20.95
C ALA A 16 -12.87 -33.57 20.38
N ALA A 17 -11.89 -33.58 21.28
CA ALA A 17 -10.47 -33.65 20.98
C ALA A 17 -10.07 -35.09 20.60
N GLY A 18 -9.20 -35.23 19.61
CA GLY A 18 -8.60 -36.51 19.25
C GLY A 18 -7.33 -36.29 18.43
N ALA A 19 -6.17 -36.35 19.10
CA ALA A 19 -4.87 -36.40 18.47
C ALA A 19 -4.56 -37.84 18.03
N LEU A 20 -4.10 -38.05 16.80
CA LEU A 20 -3.30 -39.20 16.40
C LEU A 20 -2.32 -38.79 15.28
N ALA A 21 -1.04 -38.95 15.56
CA ALA A 21 0.06 -38.89 14.61
C ALA A 21 0.16 -40.22 13.82
N GLY A 22 0.61 -40.17 12.57
CA GLY A 22 0.96 -41.36 11.80
C GLY A 22 1.27 -41.07 10.32
N CYS A 23 2.55 -41.20 9.96
CA CYS A 23 3.16 -40.89 8.66
C CYS A 23 2.75 -41.81 7.49
N GLY A 24 2.87 -41.30 6.26
CA GLY A 24 2.99 -42.11 5.04
C GLY A 24 2.87 -41.26 3.77
N GLY A 25 4.00 -40.86 3.17
CA GLY A 25 4.06 -39.90 2.07
C GLY A 25 3.89 -40.48 0.66
N SER A 26 3.62 -39.60 -0.32
CA SER A 26 4.39 -39.42 -1.56
C SER A 26 3.73 -38.40 -2.49
N LYS A 27 4.49 -37.35 -2.83
CA LYS A 27 4.56 -36.56 -4.08
C LYS A 27 3.26 -36.08 -4.77
N GLY A 28 3.08 -34.76 -4.73
CA GLY A 28 2.34 -33.96 -5.71
C GLY A 28 2.61 -32.48 -5.43
N GLN A 29 3.44 -31.86 -6.25
CA GLN A 29 3.91 -30.47 -6.10
C GLN A 29 2.91 -29.54 -6.80
N GLU A 30 2.11 -28.81 -6.03
CA GLU A 30 1.44 -27.58 -6.46
C GLU A 30 1.83 -26.47 -5.48
N SER A 31 2.43 -25.42 -6.02
CA SER A 31 2.87 -24.25 -5.25
C SER A 31 1.68 -23.36 -4.91
N SER A 32 1.03 -23.63 -3.78
CA SER A 32 0.13 -22.67 -3.12
C SER A 32 0.95 -21.84 -2.13
N SER A 33 1.02 -20.52 -2.34
CA SER A 33 1.57 -19.57 -1.38
C SER A 33 0.70 -19.57 -0.12
N ALA A 34 1.10 -20.35 0.88
CA ALA A 34 0.44 -20.37 2.18
C ALA A 34 1.05 -19.30 3.07
N LEU A 35 0.22 -18.35 3.49
CA LEU A 35 0.41 -17.60 4.73
C LEU A 35 0.71 -18.59 5.86
N SER A 36 1.74 -18.31 6.64
CA SER A 36 1.97 -18.99 7.93
C SER A 36 1.93 -17.96 9.04
N GLY A 37 0.86 -18.02 9.84
CA GLY A 37 0.74 -17.34 11.12
C GLY A 37 1.24 -18.19 12.29
N VAL A 38 1.71 -17.47 13.32
CA VAL A 38 1.62 -17.70 14.78
C VAL A 38 2.04 -19.06 15.39
N GLY A 39 2.96 -18.99 16.36
CA GLY A 39 3.18 -20.01 17.39
C GLY A 39 4.08 -19.47 18.51
N GLY A 40 3.53 -19.33 19.72
CA GLY A 40 4.11 -18.55 20.82
C GLY A 40 5.14 -19.24 21.73
N GLY A 41 5.82 -18.38 22.49
CA GLY A 41 6.22 -18.57 23.89
C GLY A 41 7.47 -19.39 24.20
N SER A 42 8.59 -18.72 24.50
CA SER A 42 9.44 -19.04 25.66
C SER A 42 10.43 -17.92 25.95
N ALA A 43 10.34 -17.32 27.14
CA ALA A 43 11.29 -16.34 27.64
C ALA A 43 12.54 -17.03 28.21
N ASN A 44 13.73 -16.71 27.66
CA ASN A 44 14.96 -16.41 28.41
C ASN A 44 16.13 -16.11 27.47
N GLY A 45 16.66 -14.88 27.54
CA GLY A 45 17.91 -14.45 26.89
C GLY A 45 17.80 -13.95 25.45
N GLY A 46 16.60 -13.63 24.96
CA GLY A 46 16.36 -13.17 23.59
C GLY A 46 16.35 -11.65 23.47
N SER A 47 16.84 -11.14 22.35
CA SER A 47 16.70 -9.74 21.95
C SER A 47 15.22 -9.31 21.93
N ASP A 48 14.92 -8.13 22.47
CA ASP A 48 13.56 -7.57 22.39
C ASP A 48 13.21 -7.35 20.90
N THR A 49 12.01 -7.77 20.49
CA THR A 49 11.59 -7.72 19.08
C THR A 49 10.60 -6.58 18.85
N VAL A 50 10.87 -5.76 17.83
CA VAL A 50 10.01 -4.70 17.31
C VAL A 50 9.45 -5.14 15.97
N THR A 51 8.17 -4.90 15.76
CA THR A 51 7.45 -5.22 14.52
C THR A 51 7.27 -3.96 13.69
N LEU A 52 7.86 -3.95 12.50
CA LEU A 52 7.59 -2.91 11.51
C LEU A 52 6.49 -3.40 10.55
N TRP A 53 5.38 -2.70 10.52
CA TRP A 53 4.33 -2.85 9.52
C TRP A 53 4.54 -1.84 8.40
N ALA A 54 4.54 -2.31 7.15
CA ALA A 54 4.69 -1.44 5.99
C ALA A 54 3.87 -1.95 4.80
N THR A 55 3.59 -1.05 3.85
CA THR A 55 2.87 -1.35 2.62
C THR A 55 3.61 -0.81 1.40
N GLY A 56 3.39 -1.45 0.24
CA GLY A 56 3.88 -0.96 -1.04
C GLY A 56 4.18 -2.03 -2.07
N SER A 57 4.91 -1.62 -3.10
CA SER A 57 5.41 -2.51 -4.15
C SER A 57 6.63 -3.31 -3.67
N ASP A 58 7.01 -4.32 -4.45
CA ASP A 58 8.05 -5.28 -4.05
C ASP A 58 9.42 -4.65 -3.79
N ASN A 59 9.77 -3.60 -4.54
CA ASN A 59 10.99 -2.82 -4.32
C ASN A 59 11.05 -2.20 -2.91
N VAL A 60 9.90 -1.76 -2.37
CA VAL A 60 9.81 -1.22 -1.01
C VAL A 60 10.06 -2.32 0.02
N ARG A 61 9.48 -3.51 -0.18
CA ARG A 61 9.72 -4.68 0.68
C ARG A 61 11.21 -5.01 0.75
N GLN A 62 11.87 -5.07 -0.39
CA GLN A 62 13.30 -5.36 -0.48
C GLN A 62 14.17 -4.31 0.24
N ILE A 63 13.81 -3.03 0.15
CA ILE A 63 14.49 -1.96 0.90
C ILE A 63 14.38 -2.19 2.40
N TYR A 64 13.17 -2.43 2.92
CA TYR A 64 12.98 -2.71 4.34
C TYR A 64 13.68 -3.98 4.79
N GLU A 65 13.58 -5.06 4.02
CA GLU A 65 14.31 -6.30 4.31
C GLU A 65 15.82 -6.05 4.41
N LYS A 66 16.38 -5.24 3.51
CA LYS A 66 17.81 -4.92 3.53
C LYS A 66 18.21 -4.07 4.74
N LEU A 67 17.39 -3.09 5.11
CA LEU A 67 17.65 -2.23 6.26
C LEU A 67 17.47 -2.96 7.59
N ILE A 68 16.48 -3.86 7.67
CA ILE A 68 16.25 -4.70 8.84
C ILE A 68 17.39 -5.71 9.01
N ASP A 69 17.84 -6.33 7.92
CA ASP A 69 19.02 -7.20 7.93
C ASP A 69 20.25 -6.46 8.44
N ASP A 70 20.49 -5.23 7.96
CA ASP A 70 21.60 -4.40 8.42
C ASP A 70 21.45 -3.97 9.89
N PHE A 71 20.26 -3.56 10.32
CA PHE A 71 19.99 -3.21 11.70
C PHE A 71 20.22 -4.39 12.65
N ASN A 72 19.67 -5.56 12.32
CA ASN A 72 19.74 -6.74 13.19
C ASN A 72 21.16 -7.32 13.29
N ASN A 73 21.98 -7.19 12.25
CA ASN A 73 23.28 -7.86 12.17
C ASN A 73 24.48 -6.91 12.33
N ASN A 74 24.35 -5.64 11.94
CA ASN A 74 25.50 -4.72 11.82
C ASN A 74 25.37 -3.43 12.64
N SER A 75 24.21 -3.16 13.26
CA SER A 75 24.06 -1.98 14.12
C SER A 75 24.72 -2.17 15.50
N GLU A 76 24.90 -1.09 16.24
CA GLU A 76 25.29 -1.13 17.67
C GLU A 76 24.25 -1.82 18.57
N TYR A 77 23.06 -2.07 18.04
CA TYR A 77 21.94 -2.74 18.72
C TYR A 77 21.85 -4.24 18.39
N ALA A 78 22.69 -4.74 17.49
CA ALA A 78 22.70 -6.15 17.08
C ALA A 78 22.83 -7.09 18.29
N GLY A 79 21.96 -8.10 18.36
CA GLY A 79 21.88 -9.05 19.48
C GLY A 79 21.17 -8.53 20.74
N LYS A 80 20.84 -7.22 20.81
CA LYS A 80 20.02 -6.64 21.88
C LYS A 80 18.58 -6.43 21.44
N TYR A 81 18.39 -5.92 20.23
CA TYR A 81 17.08 -5.70 19.62
C TYR A 81 17.01 -6.38 18.25
N ASN A 82 15.82 -6.85 17.89
CA ASN A 82 15.51 -7.35 16.56
C ASN A 82 14.32 -6.57 15.99
N VAL A 83 14.37 -6.28 14.70
CA VAL A 83 13.21 -5.82 13.93
C VAL A 83 12.71 -6.97 13.05
N LYS A 84 11.41 -7.21 13.02
CA LYS A 84 10.73 -8.07 12.04
C LYS A 84 9.84 -7.22 11.13
N LEU A 85 9.73 -7.60 9.86
CA LEU A 85 8.87 -6.94 8.89
C LEU A 85 7.54 -7.69 8.76
N GLN A 86 6.44 -6.97 8.88
CA GLN A 86 5.11 -7.36 8.40
C GLN A 86 4.78 -6.50 7.18
N PHE A 87 4.89 -7.10 5.98
CA PHE A 87 4.75 -6.35 4.73
C PHE A 87 3.45 -6.70 4.01
N MET A 88 2.67 -5.67 3.69
CA MET A 88 1.45 -5.80 2.89
C MET A 88 1.73 -5.35 1.45
N LEU A 89 1.73 -6.29 0.52
CA LEU A 89 1.89 -5.98 -0.90
C LEU A 89 0.68 -5.17 -1.40
N SER A 90 0.95 -4.02 -2.00
CA SER A 90 -0.06 -3.19 -2.66
C SER A 90 -0.71 -3.93 -3.83
N GLY A 91 -1.98 -3.63 -4.09
CA GLY A 91 -2.67 -4.16 -5.27
C GLY A 91 -3.12 -5.60 -5.19
N THR A 92 -3.18 -6.18 -3.99
CA THR A 92 -3.63 -7.56 -3.77
C THR A 92 -5.13 -7.68 -3.52
N GLY A 93 -5.84 -6.55 -3.34
CA GLY A 93 -7.25 -6.53 -2.94
C GLY A 93 -7.48 -6.96 -1.48
N ALA A 94 -6.41 -7.13 -0.69
CA ALA A 94 -6.49 -7.38 0.73
C ALA A 94 -7.00 -6.14 1.49
N GLN A 95 -7.47 -6.35 2.72
CA GLN A 95 -7.82 -5.28 3.65
C GLN A 95 -6.64 -4.30 3.81
N SER A 96 -6.92 -3.00 3.94
CA SER A 96 -5.87 -1.99 4.10
C SER A 96 -5.29 -1.96 5.53
N MET A 97 -4.05 -1.48 5.66
CA MET A 97 -3.40 -1.28 6.97
C MET A 97 -4.23 -0.35 7.88
N THR A 98 -4.75 0.75 7.31
CA THR A 98 -5.54 1.72 8.06
C THR A 98 -6.83 1.11 8.61
N ASP A 99 -7.50 0.25 7.84
CA ASP A 99 -8.70 -0.43 8.31
C ASP A 99 -8.39 -1.47 9.39
N MET A 100 -7.26 -2.19 9.28
CA MET A 100 -6.82 -3.15 10.30
C MET A 100 -6.52 -2.45 11.62
N LEU A 101 -5.75 -1.35 11.58
CA LEU A 101 -5.40 -0.56 12.76
C LEU A 101 -6.62 0.11 13.41
N ASN A 102 -7.50 0.71 12.61
CA ASN A 102 -8.74 1.28 13.13
C ASN A 102 -9.61 0.20 13.78
N ALA A 103 -9.74 -1.00 13.17
CA ALA A 103 -10.49 -2.09 13.77
C ALA A 103 -9.90 -2.55 15.12
N ALA A 104 -8.57 -2.67 15.21
CA ALA A 104 -7.88 -2.99 16.46
C ALA A 104 -8.13 -1.93 17.55
N TYR A 105 -8.07 -0.65 17.17
CA TYR A 105 -8.37 0.48 18.04
C TYR A 105 -9.82 0.47 18.54
N GLN A 106 -10.80 0.32 17.65
CA GLN A 106 -12.22 0.26 18.03
C GLN A 106 -12.53 -0.95 18.93
N ALA A 107 -11.82 -2.07 18.71
CA ALA A 107 -11.89 -3.25 19.56
C ALA A 107 -11.14 -3.10 20.90
N LYS A 108 -10.47 -1.96 21.13
CA LYS A 108 -9.66 -1.66 22.32
C LYS A 108 -8.61 -2.73 22.58
N GLN A 109 -7.99 -3.23 21.51
CA GLN A 109 -6.91 -4.20 21.64
C GLN A 109 -5.68 -3.51 22.23
N THR A 110 -5.13 -4.08 23.29
CA THR A 110 -3.92 -3.57 23.96
C THR A 110 -2.72 -4.50 23.77
N ASP A 111 -2.95 -5.72 23.26
CA ASP A 111 -1.92 -6.70 22.95
C ASP A 111 -1.90 -6.88 21.43
N THR A 112 -1.13 -6.01 20.77
CA THR A 112 -0.97 -5.97 19.31
C THR A 112 0.51 -5.97 18.97
N ASP A 113 0.84 -6.32 17.73
CA ASP A 113 2.22 -6.21 17.22
C ASP A 113 2.39 -5.03 16.26
N TYR A 114 1.61 -3.95 16.42
CA TYR A 114 1.77 -2.70 15.68
C TYR A 114 2.76 -1.77 16.39
N ASP A 115 4.03 -2.13 16.43
CA ASP A 115 5.05 -1.35 17.14
C ASP A 115 5.50 -0.12 16.34
N LEU A 116 5.79 -0.31 15.05
CA LEU A 116 6.08 0.74 14.08
C LEU A 116 5.21 0.53 12.84
N VAL A 117 4.63 1.60 12.32
CA VAL A 117 3.80 1.56 11.12
C VAL A 117 4.28 2.63 10.14
N ASP A 118 4.65 2.19 8.93
CA ASP A 118 4.92 3.08 7.81
C ASP A 118 3.61 3.49 7.13
N PHE A 119 3.28 4.77 7.22
CA PHE A 119 2.11 5.37 6.60
C PHE A 119 2.49 6.32 5.46
N SER A 120 1.67 6.33 4.41
CA SER A 120 1.62 7.48 3.51
C SER A 120 1.03 8.70 4.24
N GLY A 121 1.24 9.90 3.71
CA GLY A 121 0.62 11.11 4.28
C GLY A 121 -0.92 11.03 4.31
N ASP A 122 -1.52 10.47 3.26
CA ASP A 122 -2.96 10.25 3.15
C ASP A 122 -3.46 9.26 4.21
N ASP A 123 -2.76 8.13 4.37
CA ASP A 123 -3.10 7.11 5.38
C ASP A 123 -2.96 7.65 6.81
N LEU A 124 -1.91 8.43 7.09
CA LEU A 124 -1.71 9.06 8.39
C LEU A 124 -2.83 10.06 8.68
N SER A 125 -3.19 10.91 7.72
CA SER A 125 -4.30 11.87 7.84
C SER A 125 -5.62 11.17 8.14
N LYS A 126 -5.94 10.11 7.38
CA LYS A 126 -7.11 9.27 7.61
C LYS A 126 -7.09 8.66 9.02
N MET A 127 -5.96 8.12 9.47
CA MET A 127 -5.85 7.53 10.80
C MET A 127 -6.04 8.56 11.90
N VAL A 128 -5.40 9.72 11.82
CA VAL A 128 -5.56 10.81 12.80
C VAL A 128 -7.01 11.29 12.85
N SER A 129 -7.70 11.39 11.71
CA SER A 129 -9.13 11.72 11.63
C SER A 129 -10.01 10.67 12.32
N LEU A 130 -9.65 9.37 12.20
CA LEU A 130 -10.42 8.27 12.77
C LEU A 130 -10.20 8.04 14.28
N ILE A 131 -8.96 8.16 14.75
CA ILE A 131 -8.58 7.73 16.11
C ILE A 131 -7.92 8.83 16.95
N GLY A 132 -7.64 10.01 16.38
CA GLY A 132 -6.92 11.10 17.04
C GLY A 132 -5.41 10.87 17.07
N GLU A 133 -4.63 11.95 17.04
CA GLU A 133 -3.17 11.88 17.06
C GLU A 133 -2.62 11.33 18.39
N ASP A 134 -3.28 11.60 19.51
CA ASP A 134 -2.93 11.09 20.85
C ASP A 134 -3.01 9.55 20.97
N SER A 135 -3.55 8.87 19.95
CA SER A 135 -3.51 7.41 19.86
C SER A 135 -2.13 6.88 19.42
N PHE A 136 -1.25 7.75 18.92
CA PHE A 136 0.14 7.43 18.61
C PHE A 136 1.07 7.82 19.77
N VAL A 137 2.27 7.24 19.78
CA VAL A 137 3.28 7.60 20.78
C VAL A 137 3.96 8.90 20.39
N GLU A 138 3.93 9.90 21.28
CA GLU A 138 4.72 11.11 21.12
C GLU A 138 6.22 10.77 21.09
N LEU A 139 6.94 11.26 20.09
CA LEU A 139 8.34 10.95 19.87
C LEU A 139 9.23 11.81 20.77
N ASP A 140 10.06 11.14 21.57
CA ASP A 140 11.12 11.79 22.32
C ASP A 140 12.32 12.05 21.42
N GLU A 141 12.42 13.26 20.87
CA GLU A 141 13.48 13.66 19.93
C GLU A 141 14.89 13.49 20.50
N THR A 142 15.05 13.58 21.82
CA THR A 142 16.36 13.39 22.47
C THR A 142 16.90 11.97 22.30
N LYS A 143 16.02 11.00 22.01
CA LYS A 143 16.36 9.61 21.70
C LYS A 143 16.56 9.35 20.21
N ILE A 144 16.26 10.32 19.34
CA ILE A 144 16.35 10.19 17.88
C ILE A 144 17.26 11.30 17.34
N PRO A 145 18.55 11.36 17.73
CA PRO A 145 19.43 12.46 17.36
C PRO A 145 19.62 12.61 15.84
N ASN A 146 19.46 11.53 15.08
CA ASN A 146 19.55 11.56 13.62
C ASN A 146 18.39 12.30 12.95
N ARG A 147 17.26 12.55 13.66
CA ARG A 147 16.13 13.36 13.18
C ARG A 147 16.59 14.75 12.73
N ALA A 148 17.61 15.31 13.39
CA ALA A 148 18.18 16.61 13.04
C ALA A 148 18.76 16.69 11.61
N ASN A 149 19.00 15.55 10.96
CA ASN A 149 19.49 15.49 9.57
C ASN A 149 18.36 15.36 8.54
N ILE A 150 17.11 15.26 8.98
CA ILE A 150 15.94 15.09 8.12
C ILE A 150 15.32 16.47 7.86
N LEU A 151 15.19 16.83 6.58
CA LEU A 151 14.67 18.13 6.17
C LEU A 151 13.14 18.17 6.05
N ALA A 152 12.50 17.01 5.98
CA ALA A 152 11.06 16.88 5.82
C ALA A 152 10.38 16.72 7.18
N GLU A 153 9.26 17.42 7.35
CA GLU A 153 8.39 17.33 8.53
C GLU A 153 6.97 16.98 8.07
N SER A 154 6.28 16.16 8.87
CA SER A 154 4.88 15.88 8.62
C SER A 154 4.03 17.07 9.08
N SER A 155 3.14 17.55 8.22
CA SER A 155 2.11 18.54 8.60
C SER A 155 1.01 17.94 9.49
N VAL A 156 0.96 16.61 9.60
CA VAL A 156 -0.02 15.86 10.37
C VAL A 156 0.70 15.06 11.45
N ALA A 157 0.30 15.24 12.72
CA ALA A 157 0.88 14.54 13.87
C ALA A 157 2.43 14.60 13.90
N GLY A 158 3.01 15.78 13.67
CA GLY A 158 4.46 15.98 13.53
C GLY A 158 5.29 15.52 14.74
N ASP A 159 4.74 15.66 15.95
CA ASP A 159 5.38 15.22 17.19
C ASP A 159 5.29 13.69 17.38
N HIS A 160 4.49 13.00 16.57
CA HIS A 160 4.23 11.55 16.66
C HIS A 160 4.84 10.77 15.48
N THR A 161 5.49 11.47 14.55
CA THR A 161 5.94 10.87 13.28
C THR A 161 7.35 11.26 12.91
N GLN A 162 8.04 10.33 12.25
CA GLN A 162 9.37 10.54 11.69
C GLN A 162 9.28 10.37 10.18
N ALA A 163 9.53 11.45 9.43
CA ALA A 163 9.68 11.36 7.99
C ALA A 163 10.83 10.39 7.66
N TYR A 164 10.52 9.35 6.89
CA TYR A 164 11.44 8.26 6.60
C TYR A 164 11.78 8.16 5.11
N ARG A 165 10.79 8.33 4.23
CA ARG A 165 10.98 8.27 2.78
C ARG A 165 10.04 9.23 2.05
N GLY A 166 10.55 9.82 0.97
CA GLY A 166 9.72 10.50 -0.03
C GLY A 166 9.47 9.58 -1.21
N THR A 167 8.23 9.57 -1.71
CA THR A 167 7.87 8.86 -2.94
C THR A 167 7.34 9.89 -3.94
N THR A 168 7.83 9.82 -5.18
CA THR A 168 7.30 10.63 -6.28
C THR A 168 7.02 9.72 -7.47
N VAL A 169 5.91 9.98 -8.16
CA VAL A 169 5.59 9.37 -9.44
C VAL A 169 6.02 10.35 -10.51
N ILE A 170 6.72 9.83 -11.52
CA ILE A 170 7.22 10.61 -12.65
C ILE A 170 6.72 10.00 -13.96
N LEU A 171 6.68 10.82 -15.00
CA LEU A 171 6.56 10.34 -16.37
C LEU A 171 7.91 9.76 -16.81
N ALA A 172 7.97 8.44 -17.02
CA ALA A 172 9.11 7.78 -17.62
C ALA A 172 8.92 7.72 -19.14
N TYR A 173 10.01 7.90 -19.89
CA TYR A 173 9.99 7.87 -21.35
C TYR A 173 11.31 7.36 -21.93
N ASP A 174 11.28 6.83 -23.14
CA ASP A 174 12.47 6.52 -23.94
C ASP A 174 12.94 7.76 -24.69
N SER A 175 14.01 8.38 -24.19
CA SER A 175 14.62 9.58 -24.82
C SER A 175 15.09 9.38 -26.27
N ALA A 176 15.27 8.14 -26.74
CA ALA A 176 15.63 7.86 -28.12
C ALA A 176 14.44 8.04 -29.08
N THR A 177 13.22 7.80 -28.61
CA THR A 177 11.98 7.93 -29.39
C THR A 177 11.21 9.21 -29.05
N VAL A 178 11.37 9.74 -27.83
CA VAL A 178 10.74 10.97 -27.34
C VAL A 178 11.81 11.98 -26.91
N PRO A 179 12.46 12.68 -27.86
CA PRO A 179 13.51 13.65 -27.53
C PRO A 179 12.98 14.92 -26.84
N GLU A 180 11.71 15.26 -27.09
CA GLU A 180 11.01 16.40 -26.50
C GLU A 180 9.76 15.86 -25.77
N PRO A 181 9.90 15.37 -24.53
CA PRO A 181 8.79 14.77 -23.79
C PRO A 181 7.74 15.84 -23.41
N PRO A 182 6.45 15.46 -23.36
CA PRO A 182 5.40 16.38 -22.96
C PRO A 182 5.62 16.89 -21.53
N GLN A 183 5.44 18.19 -21.31
CA GLN A 183 5.66 18.86 -20.03
C GLN A 183 4.36 19.24 -19.32
N THR A 184 3.23 19.13 -20.02
CA THR A 184 1.89 19.41 -19.49
C THR A 184 0.93 18.27 -19.78
N MET A 185 -0.19 18.22 -19.06
CA MET A 185 -1.24 17.23 -19.34
C MET A 185 -1.79 17.38 -20.76
N ASP A 186 -1.99 18.62 -21.24
CA ASP A 186 -2.48 18.87 -22.60
C ASP A 186 -1.51 18.37 -23.67
N GLU A 187 -0.21 18.62 -23.49
CA GLU A 187 0.83 18.09 -24.38
C GLU A 187 0.89 16.56 -24.33
N LEU A 188 0.73 15.95 -23.16
CA LEU A 188 0.69 14.49 -23.02
C LEU A 188 -0.53 13.90 -23.75
N VAL A 189 -1.71 14.50 -23.59
CA VAL A 189 -2.93 14.09 -24.28
C VAL A 189 -2.76 14.20 -25.80
N GLN A 190 -2.15 15.28 -26.28
CA GLN A 190 -1.89 15.45 -27.71
C GLN A 190 -0.87 14.41 -28.20
N TRP A 191 0.20 14.16 -27.43
CA TRP A 191 1.18 13.13 -27.75
C TRP A 191 0.55 11.74 -27.83
N MET A 192 -0.36 11.40 -26.92
CA MET A 192 -1.10 10.13 -26.94
C MET A 192 -2.02 10.00 -28.17
N LYS A 193 -2.66 11.09 -28.60
CA LYS A 193 -3.47 11.13 -29.82
C LYS A 193 -2.62 10.90 -31.08
N ASP A 194 -1.43 11.48 -31.10
CA ASP A 194 -0.50 11.37 -32.22
C ASP A 194 0.23 10.00 -32.23
N ASN A 195 0.33 9.35 -31.07
CA ASN A 195 1.01 8.07 -30.87
C ASN A 195 0.10 7.04 -30.17
N PRO A 196 -1.04 6.66 -30.79
CA PRO A 196 -2.01 5.76 -30.16
C PRO A 196 -1.37 4.40 -29.86
N GLY A 197 -1.56 3.91 -28.63
CA GLY A 197 -1.00 2.64 -28.18
C GLY A 197 0.41 2.73 -27.62
N ARG A 198 1.02 3.92 -27.57
CA ARG A 198 2.41 4.11 -27.11
C ARG A 198 2.53 4.66 -25.69
N PHE A 199 1.43 4.90 -25.00
CA PHE A 199 1.40 5.31 -23.59
C PHE A 199 0.73 4.25 -22.71
N ALA A 200 1.21 4.06 -21.48
CA ALA A 200 0.51 3.25 -20.48
C ALA A 200 0.69 3.77 -19.05
N TYR A 201 -0.34 3.56 -18.23
CA TYR A 201 -0.24 3.55 -16.77
C TYR A 201 -0.78 2.21 -16.25
N ASN A 202 -0.30 1.75 -15.09
CA ASN A 202 -0.78 0.48 -14.53
C ASN A 202 -2.22 0.59 -14.02
N THR A 203 -2.92 -0.53 -13.88
CA THR A 203 -4.26 -0.54 -13.27
C THR A 203 -4.23 0.25 -11.94
N PRO A 204 -5.07 1.29 -11.72
CA PRO A 204 -4.89 2.25 -10.63
C PRO A 204 -4.72 1.63 -9.25
N GLY A 205 -5.55 0.65 -8.90
CA GLY A 205 -5.48 -0.03 -7.60
C GLY A 205 -4.28 -0.96 -7.41
N THR A 206 -3.38 -1.12 -8.39
CA THR A 206 -2.31 -2.14 -8.36
C THR A 206 -0.92 -1.60 -8.03
N GLY A 207 -0.72 -0.28 -8.08
CA GLY A 207 0.56 0.36 -7.84
C GLY A 207 0.48 1.89 -7.96
N GLY A 208 1.42 2.57 -7.32
CA GLY A 208 1.36 4.03 -7.14
C GLY A 208 1.36 4.86 -8.42
N ALA A 209 1.94 4.38 -9.53
CA ALA A 209 1.95 5.16 -10.77
C ALA A 209 0.56 5.27 -11.40
N GLY A 210 -0.18 4.17 -11.44
CA GLY A 210 -1.56 4.14 -11.92
C GLY A 210 -2.53 4.92 -11.05
N ASP A 211 -2.41 4.78 -9.72
CA ASP A 211 -3.18 5.58 -8.76
C ASP A 211 -2.91 7.07 -8.98
N SER A 212 -1.64 7.48 -9.02
CA SER A 212 -1.25 8.86 -9.22
C SER A 212 -1.75 9.41 -10.56
N PHE A 213 -1.62 8.68 -11.66
CA PHE A 213 -2.09 9.15 -12.97
C PHE A 213 -3.61 9.35 -12.99
N ALA A 214 -4.38 8.38 -12.48
CA ALA A 214 -5.83 8.47 -12.43
C ALA A 214 -6.28 9.61 -11.51
N ARG A 215 -5.69 9.71 -10.31
CA ARG A 215 -5.99 10.78 -9.35
C ARG A 215 -5.66 12.15 -9.93
N THR A 216 -4.45 12.37 -10.43
CA THR A 216 -4.07 13.65 -11.04
C THR A 216 -4.98 14.01 -12.22
N SER A 217 -5.34 13.04 -13.05
CA SER A 217 -6.25 13.27 -14.19
C SER A 217 -7.64 13.72 -13.73
N VAL A 218 -8.15 13.18 -12.63
CA VAL A 218 -9.45 13.59 -12.08
C VAL A 218 -9.37 14.97 -11.42
N TYR A 219 -8.38 15.18 -10.57
CA TYR A 219 -8.26 16.40 -9.77
C TYR A 219 -7.80 17.64 -10.57
N ASN A 220 -7.25 17.47 -11.78
CA ASN A 220 -6.91 18.59 -12.67
C ASN A 220 -8.12 19.43 -13.09
N PHE A 221 -9.34 18.91 -12.94
CA PHE A 221 -10.60 19.61 -13.24
C PHE A 221 -11.22 20.28 -12.02
N MET A 222 -10.57 20.24 -10.87
CA MET A 222 -11.10 20.67 -9.58
C MET A 222 -10.25 21.77 -8.97
N ASP A 223 -10.76 22.41 -7.90
CA ASP A 223 -9.97 23.35 -7.11
C ASP A 223 -8.74 22.67 -6.46
N GLU A 224 -7.62 23.39 -6.38
CA GLU A 224 -6.33 22.86 -5.92
C GLU A 224 -6.39 22.24 -4.51
N GLU A 225 -7.22 22.81 -3.62
CA GLU A 225 -7.39 22.33 -2.25
C GLU A 225 -7.98 20.91 -2.18
N ALA A 226 -8.74 20.50 -3.21
CA ALA A 226 -9.46 19.24 -3.22
C ALA A 226 -8.52 18.03 -3.13
N ILE A 227 -7.36 18.06 -3.79
CA ILE A 227 -6.44 16.91 -3.84
C ILE A 227 -5.85 16.55 -2.47
N THR A 228 -5.87 17.51 -1.53
CA THR A 228 -5.36 17.34 -0.17
C THR A 228 -6.45 17.21 0.89
N SER A 229 -7.72 17.19 0.48
CA SER A 229 -8.87 17.20 1.38
C SER A 229 -9.52 15.82 1.50
N ASP A 230 -9.90 15.44 2.73
CA ASP A 230 -10.67 14.24 3.03
C ASP A 230 -12.20 14.48 3.05
N ASP A 231 -12.65 15.68 2.69
CA ASP A 231 -14.07 16.06 2.67
C ASP A 231 -14.82 15.29 1.56
N PRO A 232 -15.82 14.47 1.90
CA PRO A 232 -16.58 13.69 0.93
C PRO A 232 -17.24 14.51 -0.18
N LYS A 233 -17.47 15.81 0.01
CA LYS A 233 -18.11 16.68 -1.00
C LYS A 233 -17.38 16.67 -2.34
N TRP A 234 -16.04 16.52 -2.32
CA TRP A 234 -15.22 16.59 -3.54
C TRP A 234 -15.54 15.46 -4.51
N MET A 235 -16.13 14.35 -4.03
CA MET A 235 -16.55 13.24 -4.88
C MET A 235 -17.64 13.63 -5.89
N ASP A 236 -18.44 14.66 -5.59
CA ASP A 236 -19.51 15.12 -6.49
C ASP A 236 -18.97 15.82 -7.75
N GLU A 237 -17.68 16.17 -7.79
CA GLU A 237 -17.02 16.86 -8.90
C GLU A 237 -16.16 15.92 -9.77
N TRP A 238 -16.08 14.63 -9.45
CA TRP A 238 -15.22 13.68 -10.16
C TRP A 238 -15.69 13.31 -11.57
N ASP A 239 -16.95 13.58 -11.92
CA ASP A 239 -17.56 13.15 -13.18
C ASP A 239 -16.80 13.66 -14.42
N GLU A 240 -16.34 14.91 -14.42
CA GLU A 240 -15.58 15.48 -15.54
C GLU A 240 -14.23 14.78 -15.73
N GLY A 241 -13.52 14.55 -14.62
CA GLY A 241 -12.25 13.82 -14.59
C GLY A 241 -12.36 12.37 -15.05
N PHE A 242 -13.42 11.67 -14.65
CA PHE A 242 -13.68 10.31 -15.13
C PHE A 242 -14.06 10.28 -16.61
N GLY A 243 -14.82 11.27 -17.09
CA GLY A 243 -15.09 11.47 -18.52
C GLY A 243 -13.79 11.63 -19.32
N PHE A 244 -12.86 12.45 -18.83
CA PHE A 244 -11.54 12.62 -19.43
C PHE A 244 -10.75 11.31 -19.51
N LEU A 245 -10.70 10.52 -18.42
CA LEU A 245 -10.05 9.21 -18.42
C LEU A 245 -10.70 8.24 -19.43
N GLN A 246 -12.03 8.27 -19.55
CA GLN A 246 -12.76 7.48 -20.54
C GLN A 246 -12.39 7.87 -21.97
N ASP A 247 -12.25 9.16 -22.26
CA ASP A 247 -11.85 9.65 -23.57
C ASP A 247 -10.40 9.25 -23.91
N LEU A 248 -9.51 9.25 -22.92
CA LEU A 248 -8.13 8.82 -23.09
C LEU A 248 -7.97 7.33 -23.36
N HIS A 249 -8.91 6.50 -22.91
CA HIS A 249 -8.85 5.05 -22.98
C HIS A 249 -8.44 4.56 -24.38
N GLN A 250 -9.00 5.15 -25.43
CA GLN A 250 -8.75 4.76 -26.82
C GLN A 250 -7.29 4.90 -27.31
N TYR A 251 -6.48 5.71 -26.61
CA TYR A 251 -5.08 5.97 -26.96
C TYR A 251 -4.08 5.17 -26.13
N MET A 252 -4.55 4.45 -25.10
CA MET A 252 -3.72 3.62 -24.23
C MET A 252 -3.09 2.45 -25.00
N TYR A 253 -2.01 1.91 -24.43
CA TYR A 253 -1.36 0.69 -24.88
C TYR A 253 -2.38 -0.41 -25.19
N ALA A 254 -2.21 -1.02 -26.36
CA ALA A 254 -3.06 -2.08 -26.84
C ALA A 254 -2.23 -3.30 -27.22
N SER A 255 -2.71 -4.47 -26.80
CA SER A 255 -2.13 -5.76 -27.14
C SER A 255 -3.22 -6.71 -27.59
N GLY A 256 -2.97 -7.49 -28.64
CA GLY A 256 -3.97 -8.42 -29.18
C GLY A 256 -5.28 -7.77 -29.66
N GLY A 257 -5.24 -6.48 -30.03
CA GLY A 257 -6.42 -5.73 -30.47
C GLY A 257 -7.33 -5.23 -29.35
N SER A 258 -6.85 -5.24 -28.10
CA SER A 258 -7.58 -4.69 -26.94
C SER A 258 -6.66 -3.79 -26.12
N ILE A 259 -7.23 -2.76 -25.49
CA ILE A 259 -6.50 -1.90 -24.56
C ILE A 259 -6.16 -2.68 -23.29
N VAL A 260 -4.91 -2.57 -22.84
CA VAL A 260 -4.38 -3.29 -21.69
C VAL A 260 -3.75 -2.31 -20.71
N TYR A 261 -4.26 -2.31 -19.48
CA TYR A 261 -3.58 -1.64 -18.36
C TYR A 261 -2.64 -2.64 -17.69
N PRO A 262 -1.31 -2.44 -17.74
CA PRO A 262 -0.37 -3.36 -17.11
C PRO A 262 -0.63 -3.48 -15.60
N ASN A 263 -0.25 -4.63 -15.03
CA ASN A 263 -0.39 -4.87 -13.60
C ASN A 263 0.83 -4.37 -12.84
N LYS A 264 0.61 -3.55 -11.81
CA LYS A 264 1.65 -2.90 -10.98
C LYS A 264 2.61 -2.00 -11.77
N ASN A 265 3.41 -1.22 -11.04
CA ASN A 265 4.44 -0.36 -11.64
C ASN A 265 5.42 -1.16 -12.52
N GLN A 266 5.77 -2.39 -12.12
CA GLN A 266 6.70 -3.23 -12.86
C GLN A 266 6.19 -3.56 -14.27
N GLY A 267 4.88 -3.83 -14.44
CA GLY A 267 4.34 -4.14 -15.76
C GLY A 267 4.50 -2.97 -16.74
N THR A 268 4.29 -1.73 -16.29
CA THR A 268 4.52 -0.55 -17.13
C THR A 268 5.99 -0.38 -17.49
N LEU A 269 6.90 -0.57 -16.52
CA LEU A 269 8.35 -0.50 -16.77
C LEU A 269 8.82 -1.59 -17.73
N ASP A 270 8.25 -2.79 -17.64
CA ASP A 270 8.57 -3.90 -18.55
C ASP A 270 8.17 -3.57 -19.99
N LEU A 271 7.01 -2.94 -20.20
CA LEU A 271 6.59 -2.46 -21.52
C LEU A 271 7.56 -1.41 -22.07
N LEU A 272 7.96 -0.44 -21.25
CA LEU A 272 8.93 0.59 -21.64
C LEU A 272 10.28 -0.03 -22.01
N ASN A 273 10.79 -0.93 -21.18
CA ASN A 273 12.05 -1.64 -21.43
C ASN A 273 12.02 -2.51 -22.71
N GLN A 274 10.83 -2.98 -23.11
CA GLN A 274 10.63 -3.77 -24.33
C GLN A 274 10.39 -2.90 -25.57
N GLY A 275 10.26 -1.57 -25.42
CA GLY A 275 9.94 -0.64 -26.50
C GLY A 275 8.49 -0.74 -26.99
N GLU A 276 7.61 -1.36 -26.20
CA GLU A 276 6.18 -1.52 -26.48
C GLU A 276 5.43 -0.19 -26.28
N ILE A 277 5.92 0.65 -25.37
CA ILE A 277 5.51 2.03 -25.12
C ILE A 277 6.75 2.94 -25.16
N ASP A 278 6.54 4.25 -25.22
CA ASP A 278 7.59 5.28 -25.29
C ASP A 278 7.53 6.25 -24.10
#